data_AF-A0A368HCM5-F1
#
_entry.id   AF-A0A368HCM5-F1
#
_cell.length_a   1.000
_cell.length_b   1.000
_cell.length_c   1.000
_cell.angle_alpha   90.00
_cell.angle_beta   90.00
_cell.angle_gamma   90.00
#
_symmetry.space_group_name_H-M   'P 1'
#
loop_
_entity.id
_entity.type
_entity.pdbx_description
1 polymer ?
#
loop_
_entity_poly.entity_id
_entity_poly.type
_entity_poly.pdbx_seq_one_letter_code
_entity_poly.pdbx_strand_id
1 'polypeptide(L)'
;MDSEYRIILNVGGVRHETYKHTLKKIPATRLSRLTTNLANYDPVLNEYFFDRHPGVFSQILNYYRTGKLHYPLDVCGPLFEEELKYWGLDSNECEPCCWMTLSGTRDTQEVLKTLDELDIEVDNADGPELYQRFGWEDDYHNDSLSSWQKLKPKIWRLFDEPSSSRAAKIIAIISVFFLITAILVFCLKTHPGLRISEISGVGNLSREARAANYYKYRPAPLTVDKTNSKAHPGFMMVETLCNIWFTIEILVRFTCCPSRMEYLKAPVNLIDIVATVTFYMDVLFNTFGASADLEFFSIIRIMRLFKLTHHNSGLKILMHTFRASAKELMLLVFFLVLGVVVFASLVYYAERVEPNPNNEFQSIPIGLWWAVIVSNFAMFYSHTQARSKMPKKRRGVLSVDQVKQQPHRANGPRRHGEQTPLVTQNINNHASPPHTMI
;
A
#
# COMPACT_ATOMS: atom_id res chain seq x y z
N MET A 1 -47.24 -0.32 46.60
CA MET A 1 -47.89 -1.18 45.58
C MET A 1 -47.01 -1.37 44.34
N ASP A 2 -45.95 -0.58 44.10
CA ASP A 2 -45.09 -0.73 42.90
C ASP A 2 -44.01 -1.82 42.99
N SER A 3 -43.78 -2.43 44.16
CA SER A 3 -42.74 -3.44 44.37
C SER A 3 -43.05 -4.78 43.69
N GLU A 4 -44.33 -5.10 43.47
CA GLU A 4 -44.78 -6.38 42.90
C GLU A 4 -44.54 -6.49 41.38
N TYR A 5 -44.30 -5.34 40.72
CA TYR A 5 -44.06 -5.25 39.28
C TYR A 5 -42.58 -5.08 38.91
N ARG A 6 -41.69 -5.03 39.91
CA ARG A 6 -40.24 -4.96 39.69
C ARG A 6 -39.69 -6.33 39.30
N ILE A 7 -38.71 -6.31 38.41
CA ILE A 7 -37.94 -7.49 38.01
C ILE A 7 -36.46 -7.17 38.24
N ILE A 8 -35.74 -8.17 38.74
CA ILE A 8 -34.29 -8.16 38.89
C ILE A 8 -33.69 -8.96 37.74
N LEU A 9 -32.77 -8.34 37.00
CA LEU A 9 -32.00 -8.92 35.91
C LEU A 9 -30.53 -8.92 36.34
N ASN A 10 -29.98 -10.08 36.62
CA ASN A 10 -28.57 -10.26 36.95
C ASN A 10 -27.80 -10.59 35.67
N VAL A 11 -26.99 -9.64 35.18
CA VAL A 11 -26.21 -9.80 33.95
C VAL A 11 -24.73 -9.81 34.30
N GLY A 12 -24.04 -10.92 34.06
CA GLY A 12 -22.61 -11.07 34.37
C GLY A 12 -22.26 -10.83 35.83
N GLY A 13 -23.20 -11.07 36.75
CA GLY A 13 -23.06 -10.81 38.19
C GLY A 13 -23.52 -9.41 38.65
N VAL A 14 -23.87 -8.51 37.73
CA VAL A 14 -24.38 -7.16 38.03
C VAL A 14 -25.90 -7.16 38.02
N ARG A 15 -26.51 -6.75 39.14
CA ARG A 15 -27.97 -6.68 39.28
C ARG A 15 -28.52 -5.37 38.71
N HIS A 16 -29.46 -5.50 37.79
CA HIS A 16 -30.22 -4.41 37.21
C HIS A 16 -31.70 -4.54 37.59
N GLU A 17 -32.29 -3.45 38.03
CA GLU A 17 -33.70 -3.40 38.40
C GLU A 17 -34.52 -2.61 37.37
N THR A 18 -35.69 -3.14 37.02
CA THR A 18 -36.63 -2.48 36.12
C THR A 18 -38.06 -2.97 36.36
N TYR A 19 -39.03 -2.43 35.63
CA TYR A 19 -40.42 -2.84 35.73
C TYR A 19 -40.85 -3.74 34.57
N LYS A 20 -41.78 -4.67 34.83
CA LYS A 20 -42.40 -5.53 33.80
C LYS A 20 -42.93 -4.74 32.60
N HIS A 21 -43.53 -3.57 32.83
CA HIS A 21 -44.08 -2.73 31.76
C HIS A 21 -42.99 -2.08 30.90
N THR A 22 -41.80 -1.79 31.45
CA THR A 22 -40.69 -1.18 30.71
C THR A 22 -40.16 -2.15 29.65
N LEU A 23 -40.03 -3.43 30.00
CA LEU A 23 -39.57 -4.47 29.07
C LEU A 23 -40.60 -4.79 27.97
N LYS A 24 -41.88 -4.51 28.21
CA LYS A 24 -42.96 -4.69 27.23
C LYS A 24 -43.08 -3.54 26.22
N LYS A 25 -42.38 -2.42 26.40
CA LYS A 25 -42.44 -1.27 25.47
C LYS A 25 -41.93 -1.62 24.07
N ILE A 26 -40.95 -2.50 23.97
CA ILE A 26 -40.36 -2.93 22.70
C ILE A 26 -40.70 -4.42 22.53
N PRO A 27 -41.78 -4.75 21.80
CA PRO A 27 -42.22 -6.12 21.60
C PRO A 27 -41.22 -6.90 20.74
N ALA A 28 -41.35 -8.23 20.73
CA ALA A 28 -40.51 -9.15 19.94
C ALA A 28 -39.02 -9.25 20.33
N THR A 29 -38.63 -8.63 21.45
CA THR A 29 -37.28 -8.74 22.01
C THR A 29 -37.16 -9.87 23.03
N ARG A 30 -35.95 -10.33 23.36
CA ARG A 30 -35.73 -11.39 24.36
C ARG A 30 -36.29 -10.99 25.74
N LEU A 31 -36.09 -9.73 26.14
CA LEU A 31 -36.56 -9.21 27.43
C LEU A 31 -38.08 -9.02 27.49
N SER A 32 -38.75 -8.77 26.36
CA SER A 32 -40.21 -8.71 26.33
C SER A 32 -40.87 -10.07 26.57
N ARG A 33 -40.15 -11.17 26.31
CA ARG A 33 -40.62 -12.56 26.38
C ARG A 33 -40.28 -13.28 27.69
N LEU A 34 -39.86 -12.54 28.73
CA LEU A 34 -39.52 -13.14 30.01
C LEU A 34 -40.74 -13.80 30.67
N THR A 35 -40.60 -15.09 30.97
CA THR A 35 -41.56 -15.88 31.76
C THR A 35 -40.82 -16.61 32.88
N THR A 36 -41.52 -16.93 33.97
CA THR A 36 -40.97 -17.68 35.11
C THR A 36 -40.59 -19.12 34.75
N ASN A 37 -41.01 -19.61 33.59
CA ASN A 37 -40.70 -20.96 33.09
C ASN A 37 -39.38 -21.00 32.29
N LEU A 38 -38.68 -19.86 32.15
CA LEU A 38 -37.37 -19.81 31.51
C LEU A 38 -36.32 -20.45 32.41
N ALA A 39 -35.40 -21.21 31.82
CA ALA A 39 -34.26 -21.82 32.52
C ALA A 39 -33.35 -20.79 33.24
N ASN A 40 -33.41 -19.53 32.80
CA ASN A 40 -32.60 -18.45 33.34
C ASN A 40 -33.21 -17.79 34.58
N TYR A 41 -34.41 -18.21 35.01
CA TYR A 41 -35.07 -17.67 36.19
C TYR A 41 -34.66 -18.45 37.43
N ASP A 42 -34.10 -17.76 38.42
CA ASP A 42 -33.80 -18.31 39.74
C ASP A 42 -35.00 -18.06 40.67
N PRO A 43 -35.75 -19.10 41.08
CA PRO A 43 -36.92 -18.94 41.95
C PRO A 43 -36.55 -18.60 43.40
N VAL A 44 -35.31 -18.86 43.83
CA VAL A 44 -34.87 -18.61 45.22
C VAL A 44 -34.58 -17.12 45.41
N LEU A 45 -33.85 -16.53 44.45
CA LEU A 45 -33.49 -15.12 44.48
C LEU A 45 -34.51 -14.22 43.76
N ASN A 46 -35.48 -14.82 43.05
CA ASN A 46 -36.47 -14.13 42.23
C ASN A 46 -35.82 -13.18 41.19
N GLU A 47 -34.73 -13.63 40.57
CA GLU A 47 -33.97 -12.88 39.57
C GLU A 47 -33.76 -13.69 38.28
N TYR A 48 -33.55 -13.01 37.16
CA TYR A 48 -33.15 -13.64 35.91
C TYR A 48 -31.65 -13.51 35.72
N PHE A 49 -30.92 -14.61 35.57
CA PHE A 49 -29.49 -14.62 35.36
C PHE A 49 -29.12 -14.74 33.88
N PHE A 50 -28.21 -13.89 33.42
CA PHE A 50 -27.63 -13.91 32.08
C PHE A 50 -26.11 -13.79 32.16
N ASP A 51 -25.40 -14.80 31.69
CA ASP A 51 -23.93 -14.77 31.62
C ASP A 51 -23.46 -13.98 30.39
N ARG A 52 -23.61 -12.65 30.44
CA ARG A 52 -23.34 -11.70 29.34
C ARG A 52 -22.69 -10.42 29.87
N HIS A 53 -22.27 -9.53 28.96
CA HIS A 53 -21.50 -8.34 29.31
C HIS A 53 -22.36 -7.29 30.07
N PRO A 54 -22.07 -6.98 31.35
CA PRO A 54 -22.89 -6.08 32.17
C PRO A 54 -22.87 -4.61 31.71
N GLY A 55 -21.71 -4.13 31.21
CA GLY A 55 -21.56 -2.74 30.73
C GLY A 55 -22.50 -2.42 29.56
N VAL A 56 -22.44 -3.23 28.49
CA VAL A 56 -23.35 -3.14 27.33
C VAL A 56 -24.83 -3.24 27.74
N PHE A 57 -25.16 -4.16 28.64
CA PHE A 57 -26.54 -4.34 29.08
C PHE A 57 -27.15 -3.09 29.70
N SER A 58 -26.34 -2.24 30.34
CA SER A 58 -26.80 -0.96 30.88
C SER A 58 -27.37 -0.06 29.78
N GLN A 59 -26.75 -0.03 28.60
CA GLN A 59 -27.24 0.74 27.45
C GLN A 59 -28.49 0.12 26.83
N ILE A 60 -28.53 -1.20 26.77
CA ILE A 60 -29.70 -1.95 26.30
C ILE A 60 -30.90 -1.67 27.20
N LEU A 61 -30.72 -1.70 28.52
CA LEU A 61 -31.79 -1.40 29.46
C LEU A 61 -32.24 0.07 29.37
N ASN A 62 -31.30 0.99 29.13
CA ASN A 62 -31.63 2.40 28.88
C ASN A 62 -32.48 2.56 27.62
N TYR A 63 -32.26 1.76 26.57
CA TYR A 63 -33.09 1.77 25.38
C TYR A 63 -34.57 1.44 25.69
N TYR A 64 -34.85 0.44 26.53
CA TYR A 64 -36.23 0.17 26.98
C TYR A 64 -36.82 1.31 27.84
N ARG A 65 -35.98 2.08 28.53
CA ARG A 65 -36.44 3.20 29.36
C ARG A 65 -36.78 4.43 28.53
N THR A 66 -35.87 4.82 27.63
CA THR A 66 -35.91 6.09 26.88
C THR A 66 -36.49 5.95 25.47
N GLY A 67 -36.44 4.74 24.89
CA GLY A 67 -36.75 4.50 23.48
C GLY A 67 -35.62 4.93 22.52
N LYS A 68 -34.45 5.32 23.03
CA LYS A 68 -33.30 5.80 22.24
C LYS A 68 -32.08 4.92 22.44
N LEU A 69 -31.59 4.30 21.36
CA LEU A 69 -30.44 3.40 21.42
C LEU A 69 -29.17 4.19 21.12
N HIS A 70 -28.24 4.17 22.08
CA HIS A 70 -26.95 4.84 21.97
C HIS A 70 -25.81 3.82 22.03
N TYR A 71 -24.79 4.07 21.23
CA TYR A 71 -23.61 3.23 21.12
C TYR A 71 -22.59 3.58 22.22
N PRO A 72 -22.10 2.61 23.02
CA PRO A 72 -21.11 2.84 24.08
C PRO A 72 -19.69 3.10 23.54
N LEU A 73 -18.96 4.04 24.13
CA LEU A 73 -17.59 4.40 23.69
C LEU A 73 -16.49 3.49 24.27
N ASP A 74 -16.82 2.72 25.29
CA ASP A 74 -15.91 1.85 26.05
C ASP A 74 -15.88 0.40 25.54
N VAL A 75 -16.65 0.09 24.49
CA VAL A 75 -16.83 -1.28 23.97
C VAL A 75 -16.58 -1.31 22.45
N CYS A 76 -15.97 -2.40 21.97
CA CYS A 76 -15.77 -2.61 20.54
C CYS A 76 -17.11 -2.90 19.81
N GLY A 77 -17.21 -2.49 18.54
CA GLY A 77 -18.41 -2.67 17.71
C GLY A 77 -18.87 -4.09 17.55
N PRO A 78 -17.98 -5.05 17.22
CA PRO A 78 -18.38 -6.45 17.08
C PRO A 78 -19.09 -6.97 18.34
N LEU A 79 -18.54 -6.66 19.52
CA LEU A 79 -19.12 -7.09 20.80
C LEU A 79 -20.48 -6.44 21.06
N PHE A 80 -20.65 -5.15 20.73
CA PHE A 80 -21.94 -4.48 20.87
C PHE A 80 -23.01 -5.06 19.93
N GLU A 81 -22.65 -5.32 18.66
CA GLU A 81 -23.55 -5.94 17.69
C GLU A 81 -23.95 -7.37 18.08
N GLU A 82 -23.01 -8.16 18.61
CA GLU A 82 -23.29 -9.49 19.16
C GLU A 82 -24.27 -9.45 20.34
N GLU A 83 -24.12 -8.48 21.23
CA GLU A 83 -25.06 -8.26 22.32
C GLU A 83 -26.44 -7.84 21.78
N LEU A 84 -26.54 -6.84 20.91
CA LEU A 84 -27.81 -6.44 20.31
C LEU A 84 -28.54 -7.61 19.66
N LYS A 85 -27.81 -8.43 18.89
CA LYS A 85 -28.34 -9.64 18.26
C LYS A 85 -28.82 -10.66 19.29
N TYR A 86 -28.08 -10.86 20.38
CA TYR A 86 -28.49 -11.75 21.47
C TYR A 86 -29.80 -11.30 22.14
N TRP A 87 -29.94 -10.00 22.40
CA TRP A 87 -31.13 -9.40 23.03
C TRP A 87 -32.31 -9.20 22.06
N GLY A 88 -32.08 -9.39 20.75
CA GLY A 88 -33.09 -9.28 19.70
C GLY A 88 -33.40 -7.84 19.30
N LEU A 89 -32.38 -6.98 19.31
CA LEU A 89 -32.44 -5.57 18.89
C LEU A 89 -31.72 -5.40 17.55
N ASP A 90 -32.23 -4.51 16.69
CA ASP A 90 -31.55 -4.18 15.44
C ASP A 90 -30.56 -3.03 15.66
N SER A 91 -29.33 -3.22 15.19
CA SER A 91 -28.28 -2.19 15.14
C SER A 91 -28.70 -0.92 14.39
N ASN A 92 -29.64 -1.03 13.44
CA ASN A 92 -30.14 0.09 12.64
C ASN A 92 -31.03 1.06 13.44
N GLU A 93 -31.53 0.66 14.61
CA GLU A 93 -32.36 1.51 15.48
C GLU A 93 -31.53 2.50 16.33
N CYS A 94 -30.21 2.56 16.11
CA CYS A 94 -29.34 3.52 16.79
C CYS A 94 -29.68 4.97 16.40
N GLU A 95 -29.59 5.88 17.37
CA GLU A 95 -29.83 7.30 17.14
C GLU A 95 -28.75 7.93 16.22
N PRO A 96 -29.10 8.97 15.44
CA PRO A 96 -28.17 9.60 14.48
C PRO A 96 -26.85 10.09 15.07
N CYS A 97 -26.84 10.47 16.34
CA CYS A 97 -25.62 10.90 17.06
C CYS A 97 -24.54 9.81 17.15
N CYS A 98 -24.92 8.53 17.01
CA CYS A 98 -24.02 7.39 17.08
C CYS A 98 -23.70 6.79 15.71
N TRP A 99 -24.35 7.24 14.64
CA TRP A 99 -24.17 6.67 13.29
C TRP A 99 -22.73 6.74 12.80
N MET A 100 -22.03 7.85 13.05
CA MET A 100 -20.64 8.00 12.63
C MET A 100 -19.71 6.97 13.28
N THR A 101 -19.93 6.69 14.57
CA THR A 101 -19.15 5.71 15.33
C THR A 101 -19.49 4.29 14.88
N LEU A 102 -20.78 4.00 14.71
CA LEU A 102 -21.25 2.69 14.25
C LEU A 102 -20.76 2.39 12.83
N SER A 103 -20.92 3.33 11.89
CA SER A 103 -20.45 3.17 10.51
C SER A 103 -18.93 3.02 10.46
N GLY A 104 -18.19 3.86 11.17
CA GLY A 104 -16.72 3.76 11.23
C GLY A 104 -16.25 2.42 11.81
N THR A 105 -16.97 1.86 12.79
CA THR A 105 -16.63 0.55 13.33
C THR A 105 -16.94 -0.58 12.36
N ARG A 106 -18.02 -0.48 11.59
CA ARG A 106 -18.36 -1.44 10.53
C ARG A 106 -17.34 -1.40 9.38
N ASP A 107 -16.96 -0.21 8.94
CA ASP A 107 -15.96 -0.02 7.89
C ASP A 107 -14.60 -0.58 8.33
N THR A 108 -14.18 -0.30 9.57
CA THR A 108 -12.92 -0.84 10.11
C THR A 108 -12.98 -2.36 10.27
N GLN A 109 -14.11 -2.93 10.67
CA GLN A 109 -14.28 -4.37 10.75
C GLN A 109 -14.25 -5.05 9.37
N GLU A 110 -14.84 -4.43 8.35
CA GLU A 110 -14.75 -4.91 6.97
C GLU A 110 -13.29 -4.90 6.48
N VAL A 111 -12.55 -3.82 6.73
CA VAL A 111 -11.12 -3.74 6.41
C VAL A 111 -10.32 -4.80 7.17
N LEU A 112 -10.52 -4.95 8.48
CA LEU A 112 -9.84 -5.97 9.28
C LEU A 112 -10.16 -7.38 8.76
N LYS A 113 -11.41 -7.66 8.40
CA LYS A 113 -11.80 -8.94 7.83
C LYS A 113 -11.08 -9.20 6.50
N THR A 114 -10.96 -8.20 5.63
CA THR A 114 -10.18 -8.37 4.39
C THR A 114 -8.69 -8.60 4.67
N LEU A 115 -8.14 -8.03 5.74
CA LEU A 115 -6.74 -8.27 6.15
C LEU A 115 -6.56 -9.67 6.74
N ASP A 116 -7.47 -10.11 7.62
CA ASP A 116 -7.47 -11.45 8.20
C ASP A 116 -7.66 -12.51 7.12
N GLU A 117 -8.54 -12.28 6.13
CA GLU A 117 -8.69 -13.16 4.96
C GLU A 117 -7.36 -13.25 4.19
N LEU A 118 -6.65 -12.14 4.00
CA LEU A 118 -5.32 -12.14 3.35
C LEU A 118 -4.26 -12.88 4.19
N ASP A 119 -4.31 -12.82 5.52
CA ASP A 119 -3.35 -13.50 6.41
C ASP A 119 -3.67 -15.01 6.55
N ILE A 120 -4.94 -15.40 6.64
CA ILE A 120 -5.37 -16.81 6.71
C ILE A 120 -5.02 -17.58 5.43
N GLU A 121 -5.12 -16.92 4.27
CA GLU A 121 -4.67 -17.48 2.99
C GLU A 121 -3.17 -17.84 2.95
N VAL A 122 -2.35 -17.18 3.79
CA VAL A 122 -0.92 -17.45 3.88
C VAL A 122 -0.65 -18.71 4.73
N ASP A 123 -1.47 -18.97 5.75
CA ASP A 123 -1.22 -20.01 6.75
C ASP A 123 -1.89 -21.38 6.42
N ASN A 124 -3.05 -21.43 5.76
CA ASN A 124 -3.80 -22.68 5.46
C ASN A 124 -3.48 -23.34 4.09
N ALA A 125 -2.28 -23.10 3.59
CA ALA A 125 -2.06 -23.08 2.15
C ALA A 125 -1.84 -24.46 1.46
N ASP A 126 -1.88 -25.56 2.20
CA ASP A 126 -1.84 -26.94 1.65
C ASP A 126 -3.20 -27.68 1.75
N GLY A 127 -4.25 -26.98 2.21
CA GLY A 127 -5.58 -27.54 2.48
C GLY A 127 -6.54 -27.56 1.28
N PRO A 128 -7.80 -27.98 1.51
CA PRO A 128 -8.86 -28.02 0.49
C PRO A 128 -9.17 -26.64 -0.12
N GLU A 129 -8.90 -25.54 0.59
CA GLU A 129 -9.07 -24.15 0.13
C GLU A 129 -8.29 -23.83 -1.15
N LEU A 130 -7.11 -24.46 -1.36
CA LEU A 130 -6.34 -24.29 -2.58
C LEU A 130 -7.11 -24.77 -3.82
N TYR A 131 -7.86 -25.87 -3.70
CA TYR A 131 -8.62 -26.48 -4.79
C TYR A 131 -9.98 -25.80 -4.99
N GLN A 132 -10.52 -25.15 -3.96
CA GLN A 132 -11.73 -24.34 -4.06
C GLN A 132 -11.61 -23.22 -5.09
N ARG A 133 -10.46 -22.53 -5.15
CA ARG A 133 -10.17 -21.48 -6.16
C ARG A 133 -10.24 -21.99 -7.60
N PHE A 134 -10.01 -23.28 -7.81
CA PHE A 134 -10.08 -23.93 -9.13
C PHE A 134 -11.44 -24.60 -9.40
N GLY A 135 -12.36 -24.58 -8.43
CA GLY A 135 -13.65 -25.28 -8.51
C GLY A 135 -13.51 -26.80 -8.42
N TRP A 136 -12.44 -27.30 -7.79
CA TRP A 136 -12.12 -28.74 -7.68
C TRP A 136 -12.23 -29.26 -6.24
N GLU A 137 -13.04 -28.61 -5.41
CA GLU A 137 -13.25 -28.98 -4.00
C GLU A 137 -13.83 -30.40 -3.88
N ASP A 138 -14.90 -30.69 -4.62
CA ASP A 138 -15.55 -32.01 -4.62
C ASP A 138 -14.64 -33.13 -5.15
N ASP A 139 -13.85 -32.85 -6.20
CA ASP A 139 -12.91 -33.80 -6.80
C ASP A 139 -11.71 -34.08 -5.88
N TYR A 140 -11.30 -33.09 -5.08
CA TYR A 140 -10.28 -33.27 -4.05
C TYR A 140 -10.78 -34.18 -2.92
N HIS A 141 -12.00 -33.97 -2.44
CA HIS A 141 -12.62 -34.80 -1.41
C HIS A 141 -12.89 -36.24 -1.89
N ASN A 142 -13.15 -36.42 -3.18
CA ASN A 142 -13.39 -37.73 -3.81
C ASN A 142 -12.10 -38.41 -4.33
N ASP A 143 -10.93 -37.80 -4.15
CA ASP A 143 -9.61 -38.21 -4.67
C ASP A 143 -9.59 -38.59 -6.17
N SER A 144 -10.45 -37.95 -6.97
CA SER A 144 -10.61 -38.19 -8.42
C SER A 144 -9.64 -37.36 -9.27
N LEU A 145 -8.81 -36.51 -8.65
CA LEU A 145 -7.97 -35.55 -9.34
C LEU A 145 -6.83 -36.19 -10.15
N SER A 146 -6.70 -35.75 -11.40
CA SER A 146 -5.55 -36.05 -12.26
C SER A 146 -4.24 -35.48 -11.69
N SER A 147 -3.11 -36.10 -12.04
CA SER A 147 -1.78 -35.62 -11.67
C SER A 147 -1.53 -34.16 -12.10
N TRP A 148 -2.07 -33.74 -13.25
CA TRP A 148 -1.99 -32.35 -13.70
C TRP A 148 -2.87 -31.42 -12.85
N GLN A 149 -4.06 -31.86 -12.43
CA GLN A 149 -4.93 -31.09 -11.55
C GLN A 149 -4.34 -30.94 -10.14
N LYS A 150 -3.53 -31.91 -9.69
CA LYS A 150 -2.74 -31.80 -8.45
C LYS A 150 -1.50 -30.91 -8.61
N LEU A 151 -0.90 -30.85 -9.79
CA LEU A 151 0.31 -30.07 -10.07
C LEU A 151 0.03 -28.59 -10.40
N LYS A 152 -1.04 -28.31 -11.15
CA LYS A 152 -1.40 -26.97 -11.63
C LYS A 152 -1.54 -25.94 -10.48
N PRO A 153 -2.30 -26.19 -9.40
CA PRO A 153 -2.41 -25.25 -8.28
C PRO A 153 -1.08 -25.02 -7.56
N LYS A 154 -0.23 -26.05 -7.48
CA LYS A 154 1.10 -25.96 -6.87
C LYS A 154 2.05 -25.08 -7.68
N ILE A 155 2.05 -25.23 -9.01
CA ILE A 155 2.84 -24.38 -9.92
C ILE A 155 2.31 -22.94 -9.88
N TRP A 156 0.99 -22.76 -9.89
CA TRP A 156 0.39 -21.42 -9.79
C TRP A 156 0.84 -20.71 -8.52
N ARG A 157 0.73 -21.36 -7.36
CA ARG A 157 1.16 -20.82 -6.06
C ARG A 157 2.65 -20.50 -6.01
N LEU A 158 3.49 -21.32 -6.65
CA LEU A 158 4.94 -21.12 -6.74
C LEU A 158 5.31 -19.78 -7.42
N PHE A 159 4.52 -19.34 -8.40
CA PHE A 159 4.77 -18.11 -9.17
C PHE A 159 3.96 -16.90 -8.71
N ASP A 160 2.79 -17.10 -8.10
CA ASP A 160 1.90 -15.99 -7.70
C ASP A 160 2.13 -15.54 -6.26
N GLU A 161 2.53 -16.47 -5.37
CA GLU A 161 2.72 -16.21 -3.94
C GLU A 161 4.19 -16.43 -3.50
N PRO A 162 5.02 -15.36 -3.45
CA PRO A 162 6.45 -15.46 -3.13
C PRO A 162 6.77 -16.09 -1.76
N SER A 163 5.89 -15.89 -0.78
CA SER A 163 6.07 -16.37 0.60
C SER A 163 5.70 -17.84 0.78
N SER A 164 5.03 -18.46 -0.20
CA SER A 164 4.41 -19.78 -0.09
C SER A 164 5.36 -20.93 0.22
N SER A 165 6.57 -20.91 -0.34
CA SER A 165 7.55 -21.98 -0.16
C SER A 165 8.99 -21.47 -0.32
N ARG A 166 9.98 -22.25 0.13
CA ARG A 166 11.40 -21.91 -0.11
C ARG A 166 11.71 -21.81 -1.60
N ALA A 167 11.10 -22.67 -2.44
CA ALA A 167 11.25 -22.61 -3.88
C ALA A 167 10.59 -21.35 -4.48
N ALA A 168 9.42 -20.94 -3.98
CA ALA A 168 8.75 -19.71 -4.39
C ALA A 168 9.61 -18.48 -4.07
N LYS A 169 10.23 -18.46 -2.88
CA LYS A 169 11.17 -17.39 -2.49
C LYS A 169 12.36 -17.28 -3.44
N ILE A 170 12.93 -18.41 -3.86
CA ILE A 170 14.05 -18.42 -4.82
C ILE A 170 13.60 -17.88 -6.18
N ILE A 171 12.46 -18.35 -6.70
CA ILE A 171 11.92 -17.86 -7.98
C ILE A 171 11.60 -16.38 -7.91
N ALA A 172 11.00 -15.91 -6.82
CA ALA A 172 10.73 -14.49 -6.59
C ALA A 172 12.02 -13.66 -6.58
N ILE A 173 13.10 -14.13 -5.95
CA ILE A 173 14.40 -13.45 -5.98
C ILE A 173 14.94 -13.37 -7.41
N ILE A 174 14.83 -14.45 -8.19
CA ILE A 174 15.26 -14.47 -9.59
C ILE A 174 14.45 -13.48 -10.43
N SER A 175 13.12 -13.46 -10.25
CA SER A 175 12.24 -12.52 -10.96
C SER A 175 12.53 -11.06 -10.61
N VAL A 176 12.80 -10.75 -9.33
CA VAL A 176 13.22 -9.41 -8.90
C VAL A 176 14.59 -9.05 -9.50
N PHE A 177 15.53 -9.99 -9.59
CA PHE A 177 16.84 -9.76 -10.21
C PHE A 177 16.72 -9.38 -11.69
N PHE A 178 15.96 -10.14 -12.48
CA PHE A 178 15.72 -9.82 -13.90
C PHE A 178 14.98 -8.49 -14.07
N LEU A 179 14.08 -8.16 -13.15
CA LEU A 179 13.39 -6.88 -13.13
C LEU A 179 14.35 -5.71 -12.89
N ILE A 180 15.17 -5.78 -11.84
CA ILE A 180 16.19 -4.76 -11.55
C ILE A 180 17.16 -4.61 -12.72
N THR A 181 17.62 -5.72 -13.28
CA THR A 181 18.52 -5.71 -14.45
C THR A 181 17.87 -5.02 -15.65
N ALA A 182 16.60 -5.29 -15.94
CA ALA A 182 15.87 -4.65 -17.04
C ALA A 182 15.68 -3.14 -16.81
N ILE A 183 15.46 -2.71 -15.57
CA ILE A 183 15.35 -1.29 -15.20
C ILE A 183 16.72 -0.60 -15.34
N LEU A 184 17.79 -1.22 -14.84
CA LEU A 184 19.15 -0.68 -14.96
C LEU A 184 19.54 -0.52 -16.43
N VAL A 185 19.29 -1.53 -17.28
CA VAL A 185 19.54 -1.45 -18.72
C VAL A 185 18.76 -0.31 -19.35
N PHE A 186 17.50 -0.11 -18.97
CA PHE A 186 16.69 1.01 -19.44
C PHE A 186 17.29 2.38 -19.08
N CYS A 187 17.75 2.55 -17.85
CA CYS A 187 18.44 3.76 -17.41
C CYS A 187 19.79 3.95 -18.10
N LEU A 188 20.57 2.88 -18.30
CA LEU A 188 21.89 2.96 -18.93
C LEU A 188 21.78 3.24 -20.45
N LYS A 189 20.69 2.82 -21.11
CA LYS A 189 20.41 3.08 -22.52
C LYS A 189 20.25 4.57 -22.83
N THR A 190 19.82 5.37 -21.84
CA THR A 190 19.69 6.83 -21.98
C THR A 190 20.95 7.60 -21.61
N HIS A 191 21.95 6.94 -21.00
CA HIS A 191 23.18 7.60 -20.59
C HIS A 191 24.04 8.01 -21.80
N PRO A 192 24.41 9.30 -21.96
CA PRO A 192 25.10 9.80 -23.15
C PRO A 192 26.47 9.16 -23.35
N GLY A 193 27.17 8.79 -22.27
CA GLY A 193 28.48 8.14 -22.34
C GLY A 193 28.46 6.66 -22.78
N LEU A 194 27.28 6.03 -22.87
CA LEU A 194 27.11 4.63 -23.30
C LEU A 194 26.40 4.49 -24.66
N ARG A 195 26.14 5.63 -25.31
CA ARG A 195 25.58 5.70 -26.67
C ARG A 195 26.71 5.82 -27.67
N ILE A 196 26.67 4.99 -28.72
CA ILE A 196 27.67 4.95 -29.77
C ILE A 196 27.19 5.82 -30.92
N SER A 197 28.00 6.77 -31.36
CA SER A 197 27.71 7.61 -32.53
C SER A 197 27.68 6.76 -33.79
N GLU A 198 26.62 6.89 -34.59
CA GLU A 198 26.53 6.18 -35.86
C GLU A 198 27.40 6.85 -36.92
N ILE A 199 28.08 6.03 -37.72
CA ILE A 199 28.89 6.51 -38.83
C ILE A 199 27.96 6.65 -40.04
N SER A 200 27.40 7.85 -40.22
CA SER A 200 26.61 8.17 -41.41
C SER A 200 27.54 8.41 -42.59
N GLY A 201 27.51 7.53 -43.59
CA GLY A 201 28.08 7.83 -44.90
C GLY A 201 27.32 9.01 -45.51
N VAL A 202 28.04 10.06 -45.94
CA VAL A 202 27.45 11.30 -46.50
C VAL A 202 26.68 10.99 -47.78
N GLY A 203 25.41 10.62 -47.65
CA GLY A 203 24.48 10.37 -48.76
C GLY A 203 23.85 11.65 -49.32
N ASN A 204 23.99 12.77 -48.61
CA ASN A 204 23.41 14.06 -48.99
C ASN A 204 24.50 15.10 -49.24
N LEU A 205 25.41 14.81 -50.16
CA LEU A 205 26.09 15.90 -50.86
C LEU A 205 25.04 16.58 -51.74
N SER A 206 24.91 17.90 -51.68
CA SER A 206 23.97 18.68 -52.49
C SER A 206 24.04 18.24 -53.95
N ARG A 207 22.90 18.23 -54.68
CA ARG A 207 22.83 17.87 -56.11
C ARG A 207 23.89 18.57 -56.96
N GLU A 208 24.39 19.72 -56.53
CA GLU A 208 25.46 20.50 -57.14
C GLU A 208 26.83 19.81 -57.07
N ALA A 209 27.15 19.12 -55.97
CA ALA A 209 28.43 18.44 -55.82
C ALA A 209 28.52 17.11 -56.59
N ARG A 210 27.38 16.54 -57.01
CA ARG A 210 27.31 15.37 -57.91
C ARG A 210 27.62 15.72 -59.37
N ALA A 211 27.51 17.00 -59.75
CA ALA A 211 27.78 17.46 -61.11
C ALA A 211 29.29 17.65 -61.39
N ALA A 212 30.11 17.80 -60.37
CA ALA A 212 31.57 17.84 -60.48
C ALA A 212 32.18 16.43 -60.49
N ASN A 213 31.78 15.59 -61.45
CA ASN A 213 32.36 14.27 -61.69
C ASN A 213 33.72 14.40 -62.38
N TYR A 214 34.74 14.77 -61.62
CA TYR A 214 36.13 14.45 -61.94
C TYR A 214 36.76 13.90 -60.65
N TYR A 215 37.52 12.81 -60.77
CA TYR A 215 38.10 11.99 -59.67
C TYR A 215 37.21 10.83 -59.17
N LYS A 216 37.29 9.72 -59.92
CA LYS A 216 36.73 8.37 -59.67
C LYS A 216 37.30 7.66 -58.41
N TYR A 217 38.13 8.31 -57.61
CA TYR A 217 38.82 7.73 -56.44
C TYR A 217 38.95 8.72 -55.28
N ARG A 218 37.86 9.39 -54.90
CA ARG A 218 37.84 10.18 -53.65
C ARG A 218 37.13 9.38 -52.55
N PRO A 219 37.78 9.01 -51.44
CA PRO A 219 37.07 8.41 -50.32
C PRO A 219 36.04 9.41 -49.81
N ALA A 220 34.77 8.99 -49.71
CA ALA A 220 33.74 9.82 -49.10
C ALA A 220 34.18 10.14 -47.67
N PRO A 221 34.17 11.43 -47.23
CA PRO A 221 34.53 11.76 -45.86
C PRO A 221 33.53 11.09 -44.93
N LEU A 222 34.06 10.20 -44.08
CA LEU A 222 33.30 9.48 -43.08
C LEU A 222 32.96 10.47 -41.97
N THR A 223 31.75 11.04 -41.97
CA THR A 223 31.34 11.99 -40.94
C THR A 223 30.70 11.23 -39.78
N VAL A 224 31.27 11.36 -38.58
CA VAL A 224 30.67 10.83 -37.36
C VAL A 224 29.53 11.76 -36.97
N ASP A 225 28.30 11.29 -37.13
CA ASP A 225 27.13 12.05 -36.72
C ASP A 225 26.96 11.89 -35.20
N LYS A 226 27.46 12.88 -34.44
CA LYS A 226 27.36 12.89 -32.98
C LYS A 226 25.91 13.08 -32.49
N THR A 227 24.98 13.47 -33.36
CA THR A 227 23.59 13.76 -32.99
C THR A 227 22.70 12.51 -33.01
N ASN A 228 22.99 11.55 -33.90
CA ASN A 228 22.28 10.27 -34.00
C ASN A 228 23.11 9.16 -33.34
N SER A 229 22.95 9.01 -32.02
CA SER A 229 23.67 8.00 -31.23
C SER A 229 22.76 6.83 -30.89
N LYS A 230 23.14 5.60 -31.27
CA LYS A 230 22.41 4.37 -30.94
C LYS A 230 22.98 3.72 -29.68
N ALA A 231 22.14 2.98 -28.96
CA ALA A 231 22.57 2.26 -27.77
C ALA A 231 23.53 1.11 -28.13
N HIS A 232 24.46 0.78 -27.23
CA HIS A 232 25.36 -0.36 -27.41
C HIS A 232 24.56 -1.67 -27.63
N PRO A 233 24.92 -2.51 -28.63
CA PRO A 233 24.15 -3.72 -28.98
C PRO A 233 24.03 -4.74 -27.83
N GLY A 234 24.99 -4.76 -26.90
CA GLY A 234 24.94 -5.59 -25.68
C GLY A 234 23.70 -5.33 -24.80
N PHE A 235 23.15 -4.11 -24.80
CA PHE A 235 21.89 -3.84 -24.07
C PHE A 235 20.72 -4.60 -24.68
N MET A 236 20.71 -4.82 -26.00
CA MET A 236 19.68 -5.60 -26.68
C MET A 236 19.74 -7.08 -26.27
N MET A 237 20.93 -7.66 -26.11
CA MET A 237 21.08 -9.04 -25.62
C MET A 237 20.52 -9.20 -24.21
N VAL A 238 20.92 -8.32 -23.28
CA VAL A 238 20.43 -8.38 -21.89
C VAL A 238 18.92 -8.15 -21.84
N GLU A 239 18.40 -7.19 -22.60
CA GLU A 239 16.97 -6.92 -22.68
C GLU A 239 16.19 -8.13 -23.23
N THR A 240 16.74 -8.83 -24.22
CA THR A 240 16.15 -10.06 -24.77
C THR A 240 16.10 -11.15 -23.71
N LEU A 241 17.18 -11.37 -22.96
CA LEU A 241 17.22 -12.37 -21.87
C LEU A 241 16.19 -12.08 -20.78
N CYS A 242 16.07 -10.82 -20.34
CA CYS A 242 15.07 -10.44 -19.35
C CYS A 242 13.64 -10.66 -19.88
N ASN A 243 13.36 -10.30 -21.14
CA ASN A 243 12.02 -10.48 -21.72
C ASN A 243 11.68 -11.95 -21.98
N ILE A 244 12.66 -12.83 -22.19
CA ILE A 244 12.44 -14.28 -22.23
C ILE A 244 12.00 -14.79 -20.84
N TRP A 245 12.64 -14.31 -19.77
CA TRP A 245 12.20 -14.67 -18.41
C TRP A 245 10.77 -14.18 -18.13
N PHE A 246 10.45 -12.94 -18.49
CA PHE A 246 9.11 -12.39 -18.29
C PHE A 246 8.04 -13.11 -19.12
N THR A 247 8.34 -13.54 -20.34
CA THR A 247 7.39 -14.36 -21.10
C THR A 247 7.18 -15.73 -20.48
N ILE A 248 8.23 -16.40 -19.99
CA ILE A 248 8.07 -17.68 -19.27
C ILE A 248 7.16 -17.48 -18.06
N GLU A 249 7.39 -16.45 -17.26
CA GLU A 249 6.55 -16.13 -16.12
C GLU A 249 5.07 -15.89 -16.50
N ILE A 250 4.82 -15.06 -17.53
CA ILE A 250 3.47 -14.78 -18.02
C ILE A 250 2.80 -16.06 -18.53
N LEU A 251 3.52 -16.89 -19.29
CA LEU A 251 3.00 -18.14 -19.82
C LEU A 251 2.65 -19.14 -18.72
N VAL A 252 3.51 -19.31 -17.73
CA VAL A 252 3.25 -20.19 -16.58
C VAL A 252 2.05 -19.69 -15.79
N ARG A 253 1.98 -18.39 -15.47
CA ARG A 253 0.83 -17.82 -14.75
C ARG A 253 -0.46 -17.94 -15.56
N PHE A 254 -0.44 -17.65 -16.86
CA PHE A 254 -1.61 -17.75 -17.74
C PHE A 254 -2.12 -19.19 -17.89
N THR A 255 -1.24 -20.18 -18.00
CA THR A 255 -1.63 -21.60 -18.12
C THR A 255 -2.09 -22.20 -16.80
N CYS A 256 -1.49 -21.76 -15.68
CA CYS A 256 -1.79 -22.31 -14.36
C CYS A 256 -2.87 -21.54 -13.59
N CYS A 257 -3.34 -20.39 -14.08
CA CYS A 257 -4.39 -19.61 -13.41
C CYS A 257 -5.74 -20.36 -13.31
N PRO A 258 -6.56 -20.02 -12.29
CA PRO A 258 -7.92 -20.55 -12.15
C PRO A 258 -8.85 -20.01 -13.24
N SER A 259 -8.84 -18.69 -13.46
CA SER A 259 -9.67 -18.01 -14.48
C SER A 259 -8.81 -17.11 -15.37
N ARG A 260 -8.77 -17.42 -16.67
CA ARG A 260 -7.99 -16.66 -17.67
C ARG A 260 -8.51 -15.23 -17.85
N MET A 261 -9.82 -15.04 -17.80
CA MET A 261 -10.45 -13.72 -17.98
C MET A 261 -10.21 -12.82 -16.78
N GLU A 262 -10.23 -13.39 -15.59
CA GLU A 262 -9.91 -12.66 -14.35
C GLU A 262 -8.42 -12.29 -14.32
N TYR A 263 -7.55 -13.23 -14.70
CA TYR A 263 -6.11 -12.99 -14.84
C TYR A 263 -5.82 -11.81 -15.80
N LEU A 264 -6.49 -11.74 -16.95
CA LEU A 264 -6.31 -10.65 -17.93
C LEU A 264 -6.92 -9.31 -17.47
N LYS A 265 -7.98 -9.34 -16.64
CA LYS A 265 -8.60 -8.12 -16.09
C LYS A 265 -7.81 -7.53 -14.93
N ALA A 266 -6.96 -8.32 -14.27
CA ALA A 266 -6.14 -7.83 -13.18
C ALA A 266 -5.13 -6.76 -13.68
N PRO A 267 -5.09 -5.56 -13.07
CA PRO A 267 -4.34 -4.43 -13.61
C PRO A 267 -2.83 -4.69 -13.66
N VAL A 268 -2.29 -5.43 -12.69
CA VAL A 268 -0.85 -5.74 -12.64
C VAL A 268 -0.44 -6.71 -13.75
N ASN A 269 -1.26 -7.72 -14.02
CA ASN A 269 -1.02 -8.69 -15.10
C ASN A 269 -1.13 -8.02 -16.47
N LEU A 270 -2.08 -7.09 -16.64
CA LEU A 270 -2.21 -6.30 -17.87
C LEU A 270 -0.95 -5.46 -18.11
N ILE A 271 -0.42 -4.81 -17.06
CA ILE A 271 0.82 -4.04 -17.16
C ILE A 271 2.00 -4.94 -17.58
N ASP A 272 2.15 -6.14 -17.01
CA ASP A 272 3.23 -7.07 -17.36
C ASP A 272 3.13 -7.56 -18.82
N ILE A 273 1.91 -7.88 -19.27
CA ILE A 273 1.64 -8.28 -20.66
C ILE A 273 1.97 -7.13 -21.61
N VAL A 274 1.44 -5.92 -21.36
CA VAL A 274 1.65 -4.76 -22.22
C VAL A 274 3.14 -4.41 -22.30
N ALA A 275 3.84 -4.37 -21.16
CA ALA A 275 5.28 -4.09 -21.12
C ALA A 275 6.07 -5.13 -21.93
N THR A 276 5.77 -6.41 -21.77
CA THR A 276 6.45 -7.49 -22.51
C THR A 276 6.13 -7.44 -24.01
N VAL A 277 4.87 -7.23 -24.39
CA VAL A 277 4.44 -7.14 -25.79
C VAL A 277 5.12 -5.98 -26.52
N THR A 278 5.29 -4.82 -25.88
CA THR A 278 5.98 -3.68 -26.52
C THR A 278 7.42 -3.97 -26.93
N PHE A 279 8.13 -4.87 -26.23
CA PHE A 279 9.45 -5.31 -26.63
C PHE A 279 9.40 -6.17 -27.91
N TYR A 280 8.50 -7.15 -27.97
CA TYR A 280 8.36 -7.99 -29.16
C TYR A 280 7.89 -7.20 -30.38
N MET A 281 7.00 -6.22 -30.18
CA MET A 281 6.60 -5.30 -31.25
C MET A 281 7.80 -4.52 -31.78
N ASP A 282 8.66 -3.97 -30.92
CA ASP A 282 9.88 -3.28 -31.32
C ASP A 282 10.81 -4.19 -32.14
N VAL A 283 11.08 -5.40 -31.67
CA VAL A 283 11.91 -6.38 -32.41
C VAL A 283 11.29 -6.72 -33.77
N LEU A 284 9.97 -6.91 -33.83
CA LEU A 284 9.24 -7.24 -35.05
C LEU A 284 9.34 -6.12 -36.09
N PHE A 285 9.09 -4.87 -35.69
CA PHE A 285 9.15 -3.71 -36.59
C PHE A 285 10.57 -3.44 -37.11
N ASN A 286 11.58 -3.56 -36.25
CA ASN A 286 12.98 -3.45 -36.67
C ASN A 286 13.38 -4.54 -37.67
N THR A 287 12.81 -5.75 -37.56
CA THR A 287 13.07 -6.86 -38.49
C THR A 287 12.40 -6.62 -39.85
N PHE A 288 11.19 -6.05 -39.87
CA PHE A 288 10.46 -5.74 -41.11
C PHE A 288 10.87 -4.42 -41.77
N GLY A 289 11.89 -3.71 -41.25
CA GLY A 289 12.41 -2.49 -41.84
C GLY A 289 11.47 -1.28 -41.75
N ALA A 290 10.46 -1.34 -40.89
CA ALA A 290 9.58 -0.21 -40.61
C ALA A 290 10.24 0.70 -39.56
N SER A 291 10.91 1.76 -40.02
CA SER A 291 11.49 2.80 -39.16
C SER A 291 10.40 3.76 -38.67
N ALA A 292 9.47 3.27 -37.86
CA ALA A 292 8.67 4.15 -37.02
C ALA A 292 9.54 4.59 -35.83
N ASP A 293 9.45 5.85 -35.41
CA ASP A 293 10.06 6.33 -34.16
C ASP A 293 9.34 5.68 -32.97
N LEU A 294 9.74 4.45 -32.62
CA LEU A 294 9.18 3.66 -31.53
C LEU A 294 9.72 4.08 -30.15
N GLU A 295 10.33 5.27 -30.04
CA GLU A 295 10.78 5.82 -28.76
C GLU A 295 9.62 5.92 -27.76
N PHE A 296 8.41 6.19 -28.23
CA PHE A 296 7.20 6.22 -27.40
C PHE A 296 6.90 4.88 -26.73
N PHE A 297 7.06 3.75 -27.44
CA PHE A 297 6.84 2.42 -26.85
C PHE A 297 7.93 2.04 -25.85
N SER A 298 9.11 2.65 -25.93
CA SER A 298 10.17 2.43 -24.95
C SER A 298 9.79 2.96 -23.57
N ILE A 299 8.95 4.01 -23.48
CA ILE A 299 8.45 4.53 -22.20
C ILE A 299 7.57 3.50 -21.49
N ILE A 300 6.74 2.76 -22.25
CA ILE A 300 5.86 1.73 -21.68
C ILE A 300 6.66 0.64 -20.95
N ARG A 301 7.93 0.42 -21.33
CA ARG A 301 8.83 -0.49 -20.62
C ARG A 301 9.07 -0.08 -19.17
N ILE A 302 8.93 1.20 -18.81
CA ILE A 302 9.05 1.65 -17.42
C ILE A 302 7.93 1.06 -16.54
N MET A 303 6.78 0.73 -17.14
CA MET A 303 5.64 0.16 -16.42
C MET A 303 5.97 -1.20 -15.79
N ARG A 304 7.02 -1.89 -16.25
CA ARG A 304 7.52 -3.10 -15.58
C ARG A 304 7.94 -2.85 -14.13
N LEU A 305 8.22 -1.61 -13.71
CA LEU A 305 8.42 -1.25 -12.31
C LEU A 305 7.24 -1.69 -11.43
N PHE A 306 6.02 -1.61 -11.96
CA PHE A 306 4.81 -2.06 -11.25
C PHE A 306 4.78 -3.59 -11.07
N LYS A 307 5.61 -4.37 -11.75
CA LYS A 307 5.78 -5.81 -11.47
C LYS A 307 6.36 -6.08 -10.06
N LEU A 308 7.03 -5.09 -9.45
CA LEU A 308 7.43 -5.17 -8.03
C LEU A 308 6.22 -5.37 -7.10
N THR A 309 5.02 -4.94 -7.51
CA THR A 309 3.80 -5.12 -6.71
C THR A 309 3.45 -6.60 -6.47
N HIS A 310 3.84 -7.53 -7.36
CA HIS A 310 3.66 -8.97 -7.12
C HIS A 310 4.54 -9.50 -5.99
N HIS A 311 5.70 -8.90 -5.78
CA HIS A 311 6.75 -9.42 -4.89
C HIS A 311 6.73 -8.77 -3.51
N ASN A 312 6.14 -7.58 -3.40
CA ASN A 312 6.06 -6.83 -2.16
C ASN A 312 4.60 -6.64 -1.75
N SER A 313 4.19 -7.37 -0.71
CA SER A 313 2.86 -7.27 -0.10
C SER A 313 2.54 -5.84 0.36
N GLY A 314 3.55 -5.05 0.73
CA GLY A 314 3.38 -3.63 1.07
C GLY A 314 2.87 -2.77 -0.09
N LEU A 315 3.27 -3.05 -1.34
CA LEU A 315 2.71 -2.36 -2.50
C LEU A 315 1.27 -2.80 -2.82
N LYS A 316 0.94 -4.08 -2.57
CA LYS A 316 -0.46 -4.57 -2.68
C LYS A 316 -1.34 -3.84 -1.66
N ILE A 317 -0.91 -3.79 -0.40
CA ILE A 317 -1.60 -3.05 0.67
C ILE A 317 -1.76 -1.58 0.28
N LEU A 318 -0.68 -0.93 -0.18
CA LEU A 318 -0.74 0.46 -0.64
C LEU A 318 -1.81 0.66 -1.73
N MET A 319 -1.93 -0.26 -2.68
CA MET A 319 -2.97 -0.20 -3.72
C MET A 319 -4.38 -0.35 -3.14
N HIS A 320 -4.59 -1.26 -2.18
CA HIS A 320 -5.87 -1.39 -1.48
C HIS A 320 -6.19 -0.13 -0.67
N THR A 321 -5.21 0.46 0.01
CA THR A 321 -5.36 1.71 0.74
C THR A 321 -5.72 2.86 -0.19
N PHE A 322 -5.04 3.01 -1.34
CA PHE A 322 -5.36 4.03 -2.34
C PHE A 322 -6.78 3.88 -2.88
N ARG A 323 -7.22 2.64 -3.12
CA ARG A 323 -8.58 2.35 -3.59
C ARG A 323 -9.63 2.72 -2.56
N ALA A 324 -9.40 2.37 -1.29
CA ALA A 324 -10.27 2.73 -0.18
C ALA A 324 -10.34 4.25 0.02
N SER A 325 -9.20 4.94 -0.10
CA SER A 325 -9.11 6.39 0.05
C SER A 325 -9.39 7.17 -1.24
N ALA A 326 -9.81 6.52 -2.33
CA ALA A 326 -9.88 7.15 -3.65
C ALA A 326 -10.82 8.36 -3.67
N LYS A 327 -11.97 8.27 -2.98
CA LYS A 327 -12.93 9.36 -2.88
C LYS A 327 -12.34 10.59 -2.19
N GLU A 328 -11.67 10.38 -1.06
CA GLU A 328 -11.02 11.45 -0.29
C GLU A 328 -9.83 12.04 -1.04
N LEU A 329 -9.03 11.20 -1.69
CA LEU A 329 -7.90 11.64 -2.52
C LEU A 329 -8.37 12.47 -3.73
N MET A 330 -9.45 12.05 -4.39
CA MET A 330 -10.04 12.82 -5.50
C MET A 330 -10.54 14.18 -5.05
N LEU A 331 -11.15 14.27 -3.86
CA LEU A 331 -11.57 15.54 -3.28
C LEU A 331 -10.39 16.45 -2.96
N LEU A 332 -9.30 15.90 -2.40
CA LEU A 332 -8.06 16.63 -2.14
C LEU A 332 -7.44 17.19 -3.42
N VAL A 333 -7.32 16.36 -4.47
CA VAL A 333 -6.79 16.78 -5.78
C VAL A 333 -7.66 17.87 -6.39
N PHE A 334 -9.00 17.78 -6.26
CA PHE A 334 -9.92 18.82 -6.73
C PHE A 334 -9.63 20.18 -6.09
N PHE A 335 -9.52 20.24 -4.75
CA PHE A 335 -9.20 21.49 -4.06
C PHE A 335 -7.79 22.01 -4.37
N LEU A 336 -6.82 21.12 -4.57
CA LEU A 336 -5.47 21.50 -4.97
C LEU A 336 -5.47 22.14 -6.36
N VAL A 337 -6.14 21.53 -7.35
CA VAL A 337 -6.25 22.09 -8.71
C VAL A 337 -6.97 23.43 -8.68
N LEU A 338 -8.09 23.53 -7.96
CA LEU A 338 -8.81 24.80 -7.79
C LEU A 338 -7.90 25.88 -7.21
N GLY A 339 -7.14 25.57 -6.16
CA GLY A 339 -6.18 26.48 -5.54
C GLY A 339 -5.09 26.92 -6.51
N VAL A 340 -4.47 25.96 -7.23
CA VAL A 340 -3.43 26.22 -8.23
C VAL A 340 -3.94 27.17 -9.32
N VAL A 341 -5.15 26.97 -9.83
CA VAL A 341 -5.75 27.82 -10.87
C VAL A 341 -6.03 29.24 -10.33
N VAL A 342 -6.54 29.36 -9.11
CA VAL A 342 -6.80 30.68 -8.49
C VAL A 342 -5.50 31.45 -8.28
N PHE A 343 -4.47 30.83 -7.70
CA PHE A 343 -3.18 31.50 -7.47
C PHE A 343 -2.45 31.83 -8.77
N ALA A 344 -2.47 30.94 -9.77
CA ALA A 344 -1.91 31.22 -11.09
C ALA A 344 -2.60 32.41 -11.77
N SER A 345 -3.93 32.53 -11.62
CA SER A 345 -4.70 33.66 -12.16
C SER A 345 -4.37 34.95 -11.42
N LEU A 346 -4.28 34.93 -10.09
CA LEU A 346 -3.93 36.11 -9.29
C LEU A 346 -2.55 36.64 -9.62
N VAL A 347 -1.54 35.78 -9.71
CA VAL A 347 -0.16 36.19 -10.07
C VAL A 347 -0.11 36.72 -11.50
N TYR A 348 -0.79 36.06 -12.45
CA TYR A 348 -0.89 36.56 -13.82
C TYR A 348 -1.50 37.96 -13.89
N TYR A 349 -2.58 38.23 -13.13
CA TYR A 349 -3.18 39.56 -13.11
C TYR A 349 -2.32 40.57 -12.36
N ALA A 350 -1.68 40.19 -11.24
CA ALA A 350 -0.78 41.05 -10.49
C ALA A 350 0.41 41.51 -11.33
N GLU A 351 1.04 40.59 -12.06
CA GLU A 351 2.19 40.87 -12.94
C GLU A 351 1.80 41.68 -14.18
N ARG A 352 0.51 41.78 -14.49
CA ARG A 352 -0.01 42.65 -15.55
C ARG A 352 -0.32 44.06 -15.09
N VAL A 353 -0.48 44.30 -13.80
CA VAL A 353 -0.81 45.63 -13.26
C VAL A 353 0.39 46.57 -13.37
N GLU A 354 1.61 46.05 -13.19
CA GLU A 354 2.84 46.82 -13.34
C GLU A 354 3.60 46.40 -14.61
N PRO A 355 4.05 47.35 -15.46
CA PRO A 355 4.83 47.01 -16.64
C PRO A 355 6.24 46.55 -16.23
N ASN A 356 6.42 45.23 -16.09
CA ASN A 356 7.72 44.61 -15.84
C ASN A 356 8.36 44.13 -17.16
N PRO A 357 9.57 44.60 -17.54
CA PRO A 357 10.27 44.14 -18.74
C PRO A 357 10.71 42.67 -18.67
N ASN A 358 10.80 42.08 -17.47
CA ASN A 358 11.16 40.66 -17.26
C ASN A 358 9.96 39.84 -16.77
N ASN A 359 8.79 40.02 -17.38
CA ASN A 359 7.59 39.27 -17.00
C ASN A 359 7.68 37.78 -17.41
N GLU A 360 7.82 36.90 -16.41
CA GLU A 360 7.84 35.44 -16.58
C GLU A 360 6.44 34.81 -16.62
N PHE A 361 5.40 35.53 -16.17
CA PHE A 361 4.01 35.07 -16.08
C PHE A 361 3.17 35.55 -17.28
N GLN A 362 3.58 35.15 -18.48
CA GLN A 362 2.95 35.58 -19.73
C GLN A 362 1.55 34.97 -19.96
N SER A 363 1.26 33.83 -19.34
CA SER A 363 -0.03 33.15 -19.43
C SER A 363 -0.34 32.36 -18.16
N ILE A 364 -1.64 32.16 -17.88
CA ILE A 364 -2.09 31.39 -16.71
C ILE A 364 -1.49 29.97 -16.69
N PRO A 365 -1.42 29.21 -17.82
CA PRO A 365 -0.76 27.90 -17.84
C PRO A 365 0.71 27.90 -17.40
N ILE A 366 1.47 28.95 -17.71
CA ILE A 366 2.86 29.10 -17.24
C ILE A 366 2.87 29.32 -15.72
N GLY A 367 1.94 30.12 -15.21
CA GLY A 367 1.73 30.33 -13.77
C GLY A 367 1.29 29.08 -12.99
N LEU A 368 0.67 28.08 -13.65
CA LEU A 368 0.27 26.83 -12.99
C LEU A 368 1.49 26.08 -12.43
N TRP A 369 2.59 26.00 -13.19
CA TRP A 369 3.82 25.34 -12.74
C TRP A 369 4.38 26.01 -11.48
N TRP A 370 4.44 27.34 -11.48
CA TRP A 370 4.86 28.11 -10.31
C TRP A 370 3.93 27.91 -9.10
N ALA A 371 2.60 27.95 -9.31
CA ALA A 371 1.62 27.79 -8.24
C ALA A 371 1.68 26.39 -7.60
N VAL A 372 1.94 25.35 -8.40
CA VAL A 372 2.19 23.98 -7.90
C VAL A 372 3.45 23.96 -7.03
N ILE A 373 4.56 24.53 -7.50
CA ILE A 373 5.82 24.56 -6.73
C ILE A 373 5.61 25.28 -5.40
N VAL A 374 5.03 26.49 -5.42
CA VAL A 374 4.84 27.31 -4.23
C VAL A 374 3.92 26.65 -3.21
N SER A 375 2.82 26.03 -3.67
CA SER A 375 1.92 25.28 -2.78
C SER A 375 2.66 24.15 -2.05
N ASN A 376 3.52 23.40 -2.75
CA ASN A 376 4.31 22.32 -2.17
C ASN A 376 5.47 22.82 -1.28
N PHE A 377 6.13 23.92 -1.66
CA PHE A 377 7.21 24.52 -0.86
C PHE A 377 6.69 25.19 0.42
N ALA A 378 5.55 25.87 0.37
CA ALA A 378 4.89 26.43 1.55
C ALA A 378 4.52 25.34 2.56
N MET A 379 4.08 24.16 2.07
CA MET A 379 3.85 22.98 2.90
C MET A 379 5.15 22.46 3.55
N PHE A 380 6.27 22.46 2.84
CA PHE A 380 7.57 22.08 3.41
C PHE A 380 8.07 23.10 4.46
N TYR A 381 7.93 24.39 4.19
CA TYR A 381 8.36 25.47 5.10
C TYR A 381 7.52 25.51 6.38
N SER A 382 6.20 25.34 6.27
CA SER A 382 5.31 25.24 7.43
C SER A 382 5.60 24.01 8.28
N HIS A 383 5.85 22.84 7.68
CA HIS A 383 6.18 21.62 8.40
C HIS A 383 7.55 21.70 9.11
N THR A 384 8.55 22.33 8.48
CA THR A 384 9.87 22.57 9.11
C THR A 384 9.78 23.58 10.24
N GLN A 385 9.00 24.66 10.09
CA GLN A 385 8.75 25.64 11.15
C GLN A 385 7.93 25.06 12.33
N ALA A 386 6.97 24.17 12.06
CA ALA A 386 6.26 23.42 13.09
C ALA A 386 7.18 22.46 13.85
N ARG A 387 8.08 21.75 13.14
CA ARG A 387 9.11 20.89 13.75
C ARG A 387 10.11 21.66 14.60
N SER A 388 10.50 22.88 14.21
CA SER A 388 11.41 23.71 15.02
C SER A 388 10.77 24.23 16.30
N LYS A 389 9.44 24.31 16.35
CA LYS A 389 8.66 24.73 17.53
C LYS A 389 8.34 23.60 18.50
N MET A 390 8.55 22.33 18.12
CA MET A 390 8.39 21.22 19.05
C MET A 390 9.48 21.23 20.13
N PRO A 391 9.14 20.99 21.41
CA PRO A 391 10.12 20.91 22.47
C PRO A 391 11.09 19.77 22.16
N LYS A 392 12.38 20.11 21.94
CA LYS A 392 13.43 19.11 21.78
C LYS A 392 13.43 18.24 23.02
N LYS A 393 13.03 16.97 22.89
CA LYS A 393 13.09 15.99 23.97
C LYS A 393 14.55 15.82 24.33
N ARG A 394 15.02 16.58 25.33
CA ARG A 394 16.32 16.35 25.96
C ARG A 394 16.22 14.94 26.51
N ARG A 395 16.90 13.97 25.87
CA ARG A 395 17.18 12.70 26.53
C ARG A 395 17.89 13.07 27.82
N GLY A 396 17.20 12.92 28.95
CA GLY A 396 17.80 13.11 30.26
C GLY A 396 18.97 12.17 30.34
N VAL A 397 20.18 12.71 30.31
CA VAL A 397 21.36 11.96 30.72
C VAL A 397 21.18 11.79 32.22
N LEU A 398 20.89 10.56 32.65
CA LEU A 398 20.91 10.21 34.07
C LEU A 398 22.28 10.62 34.62
N SER A 399 22.29 11.46 35.65
CA SER A 399 23.51 11.71 36.40
C SER A 399 23.97 10.37 37.00
N VAL A 400 25.28 10.12 36.92
CA VAL A 400 25.94 8.87 37.33
C VAL A 400 25.66 8.53 38.80
N ASP A 401 25.20 9.49 39.60
CA ASP A 401 24.87 9.32 41.02
C ASP A 401 23.57 8.54 41.28
N GLN A 402 22.67 8.39 40.30
CA GLN A 402 21.42 7.63 40.50
C GLN A 402 21.55 6.11 40.27
N VAL A 403 22.71 5.62 39.84
CA VAL A 403 22.92 4.17 39.64
C VAL A 403 23.35 3.46 40.94
N LYS A 404 23.62 4.20 42.03
CA LYS A 404 24.27 3.62 43.23
C LYS A 404 23.35 3.13 44.35
N GLN A 405 22.07 2.86 44.05
CA GLN A 405 21.15 2.25 45.02
C GLN A 405 20.40 1.06 44.42
N GLN A 406 21.13 -0.01 44.10
CA GLN A 406 20.56 -1.35 44.03
C GLN A 406 21.35 -2.26 44.96
N PRO A 407 20.73 -2.92 45.95
CA PRO A 407 21.45 -3.79 46.88
C PRO A 407 21.78 -5.11 46.18
N HIS A 408 23.07 -5.35 45.97
CA HIS A 408 23.59 -6.62 45.48
C HIS A 408 23.42 -7.72 46.54
N ARG A 409 22.70 -8.79 46.17
CA ARG A 409 22.72 -10.10 46.84
C ARG A 409 24.12 -10.71 46.82
N ALA A 410 24.47 -11.38 47.92
CA ALA A 410 25.78 -11.95 48.23
C ALA A 410 26.06 -13.33 47.58
N ASN A 411 27.36 -13.69 47.62
CA ASN A 411 28.04 -15.01 47.45
C ASN A 411 28.53 -15.35 46.03
N GLY A 412 29.79 -15.72 45.74
CA GLY A 412 30.97 -16.17 46.50
C GLY A 412 32.20 -16.30 45.53
N PRO A 413 33.32 -16.94 45.89
CA PRO A 413 34.65 -16.31 45.77
C PRO A 413 35.56 -16.65 44.55
N ARG A 414 36.32 -15.62 44.16
CA ARG A 414 37.67 -15.50 43.54
C ARG A 414 38.41 -16.75 43.03
N ARG A 415 38.95 -16.64 41.80
CA ARG A 415 40.32 -17.06 41.43
C ARG A 415 40.98 -16.09 40.44
N HIS A 416 42.32 -16.09 40.49
CA HIS A 416 43.32 -15.11 40.06
C HIS A 416 43.65 -15.02 38.55
N GLY A 417 44.31 -13.90 38.18
CA GLY A 417 45.13 -13.67 36.96
C GLY A 417 44.40 -12.84 35.91
N GLU A 418 44.92 -11.79 35.27
CA GLU A 418 46.29 -11.30 35.10
C GLU A 418 46.22 -9.86 34.50
N GLN A 419 47.39 -9.23 34.33
CA GLN A 419 47.65 -7.78 34.28
C GLN A 419 47.19 -7.00 33.03
N THR A 420 46.82 -5.73 33.25
CA THR A 420 46.83 -4.57 32.32
C THR A 420 48.28 -4.14 31.98
N PRO A 421 48.57 -3.32 30.94
CA PRO A 421 48.13 -1.91 30.79
C PRO A 421 47.74 -1.48 29.35
N LEU A 422 46.72 -0.63 29.17
CA LEU A 422 46.75 0.84 29.14
C LEU A 422 47.79 1.43 28.15
N VAL A 423 47.29 1.95 27.01
CA VAL A 423 47.88 3.12 26.33
C VAL A 423 46.80 4.18 26.20
N THR A 424 47.00 5.22 26.99
CA THR A 424 46.33 6.52 26.95
C THR A 424 47.02 7.38 25.90
N GLN A 425 46.29 7.98 24.97
CA GLN A 425 46.66 9.29 24.44
C GLN A 425 45.41 10.17 24.36
N ASN A 426 45.57 11.34 24.95
CA ASN A 426 44.58 12.35 25.24
C ASN A 426 45.04 13.64 24.52
N ILE A 427 44.09 14.55 24.30
CA ILE A 427 44.24 16.01 24.21
C ILE A 427 44.37 16.65 22.79
N ASN A 428 43.21 17.20 22.39
CA ASN A 428 42.92 18.56 21.92
C ASN A 428 43.62 19.15 20.69
N ASN A 429 42.82 19.68 19.74
CA ASN A 429 42.49 21.12 19.78
C ASN A 429 41.43 21.55 18.75
N HIS A 430 40.73 22.61 19.13
CA HIS A 430 39.67 23.38 18.49
C HIS A 430 39.99 23.91 17.08
N ALA A 431 38.96 24.01 16.22
CA ALA A 431 38.75 25.17 15.34
C ALA A 431 37.28 25.24 14.87
N SER A 432 36.63 26.35 15.17
CA SER A 432 35.28 26.76 14.75
C SER A 432 35.22 27.17 13.26
N PRO A 433 34.03 27.22 12.63
CA PRO A 433 33.88 27.55 11.21
C PRO A 433 33.74 29.06 10.95
N PRO A 434 34.06 29.56 9.75
CA PRO A 434 33.83 30.97 9.43
C PRO A 434 32.39 31.21 8.94
N HIS A 435 31.89 32.36 9.40
CA HIS A 435 30.68 33.04 8.99
C HIS A 435 30.86 33.78 7.65
N THR A 436 29.80 33.72 6.83
CA THR A 436 29.17 34.80 6.02
C THR A 436 30.04 35.72 5.16
N MET A 437 29.72 35.84 3.86
CA MET A 437 29.24 37.12 3.26
C MET A 437 28.81 37.00 1.79
N ILE A 438 27.64 37.63 1.54
CA ILE A 438 27.00 38.10 0.28
C ILE A 438 26.25 37.04 -0.52
#